data_AF-A0A351K5F2-F1
#
_entry.id   AF-A0A351K5F2-F1
#
_cell.length_a   1.000
_cell.length_b   1.000
_cell.length_c   1.000
_cell.angle_alpha   90.00
_cell.angle_beta   90.00
_cell.angle_gamma   90.00
#
_symmetry.space_group_name_H-M   'P 1'
#
loop_
_entity.id
_entity.type
_entity.pdbx_description
1 polymer ?
#
loop_
_entity_poly.entity_id
_entity_poly.type
_entity_poly.pdbx_seq_one_letter_code
_entity_poly.pdbx_strand_id
1 'polypeptide(L)'
;TSKTFEFRVADCKGFATVGEYAHGQPGEIFLTVSKQGSTLAGIMDAFAKSVSYGLQYGVPLRAYVEAFTNMKFEPAGMTDDPDVRFAGSIMDYLFRRLALEYMSYDERAELGIFTVAERTQPTLPGVEEMAVESSTGSEMVADPKSVPSVDELVAGLESGAIAPTVEDNTPARGVINTPIDAPMCMQCGVHMVRAGSCHACPSCGSTSGCS
;
A
#
# COMPACT_ATOMS: atom_id res chain seq x y z
N THR A 1 18.80 -23.69 -26.62
CA THR A 1 19.17 -24.06 -25.23
C THR A 1 17.89 -24.30 -24.45
N SER A 2 17.93 -24.88 -23.26
CA SER A 2 16.74 -24.95 -22.40
C SER A 2 17.06 -24.45 -21.00
N LYS A 3 16.12 -23.71 -20.41
CA LYS A 3 16.18 -23.24 -19.03
C LYS A 3 15.01 -23.84 -18.26
N THR A 4 15.30 -24.51 -17.15
CA THR A 4 14.28 -25.06 -16.26
C THR A 4 14.36 -24.37 -14.91
N PHE A 5 13.20 -23.96 -14.38
CA PHE A 5 13.09 -23.45 -13.03
C PHE A 5 11.93 -24.10 -12.29
N GLU A 6 12.15 -24.37 -11.00
CA GLU A 6 11.08 -24.72 -10.07
C GLU A 6 10.38 -23.43 -9.65
N PHE A 7 9.07 -23.53 -9.43
CA PHE A 7 8.30 -22.45 -8.84
C PHE A 7 7.27 -23.01 -7.86
N ARG A 8 6.88 -22.17 -6.92
CA ARG A 8 5.74 -22.42 -6.03
C ARG A 8 4.82 -21.23 -6.04
N VAL A 9 3.53 -21.46 -6.27
CA VAL A 9 2.45 -20.45 -6.12
C VAL A 9 1.45 -21.00 -5.11
N ALA A 10 1.30 -20.32 -3.98
CA ALA A 10 0.57 -20.82 -2.81
C ALA A 10 1.07 -22.23 -2.42
N ASP A 11 0.17 -23.22 -2.38
CA ASP A 11 0.52 -24.60 -2.04
C ASP A 11 0.89 -25.47 -3.25
N CYS A 12 0.94 -24.86 -4.45
CA CYS A 12 1.16 -25.56 -5.71
C CYS A 12 2.60 -25.39 -6.16
N LYS A 13 3.31 -26.50 -6.26
CA LYS A 13 4.67 -26.56 -6.78
C LYS A 13 4.65 -27.01 -8.23
N GLY A 14 5.52 -26.46 -9.06
CA GLY A 14 5.65 -26.86 -10.44
C GLY A 14 7.04 -26.60 -11.00
N PHE A 15 7.25 -27.10 -12.20
CA PHE A 15 8.46 -26.89 -12.98
C PHE A 15 8.05 -26.30 -14.31
N ALA A 16 8.71 -25.21 -14.69
CA ALA A 16 8.59 -24.63 -16.01
C ALA A 16 9.92 -24.80 -16.75
N THR A 17 9.86 -25.31 -17.96
CA THR A 17 11.01 -25.43 -18.85
C THR A 17 10.77 -24.60 -20.10
N VAL A 18 11.68 -23.67 -20.38
CA VAL A 18 11.63 -22.82 -21.56
C VAL A 18 12.71 -23.28 -22.53
N GLY A 19 12.28 -23.71 -23.72
CA GLY A 19 13.17 -23.95 -24.85
C GLY A 19 13.47 -22.64 -25.55
N GLU A 20 14.74 -22.30 -25.69
CA GLU A 20 15.23 -21.09 -26.35
C GLU A 20 15.78 -21.42 -27.75
N TYR A 21 15.50 -20.55 -28.71
CA TYR A 21 16.15 -20.54 -30.01
C TYR A 21 17.63 -20.17 -29.89
N ALA A 22 18.39 -20.40 -30.97
CA ALA A 22 19.80 -20.00 -31.05
C ALA A 22 20.02 -18.48 -30.83
N HIS A 23 18.99 -17.67 -31.05
CA HIS A 23 18.98 -16.22 -30.83
C HIS A 23 18.60 -15.80 -29.40
N GLY A 24 18.38 -16.75 -28.48
CA GLY A 24 18.02 -16.47 -27.08
C GLY A 24 16.54 -16.12 -26.84
N GLN A 25 15.70 -16.15 -27.87
CA GLN A 25 14.26 -15.96 -27.74
C GLN A 25 13.55 -17.26 -27.30
N PRO A 26 12.48 -17.18 -26.50
CA PRO A 26 11.71 -18.35 -26.08
C PRO A 26 10.91 -18.90 -27.27
N GLY A 27 11.05 -20.20 -27.53
CA GLY A 27 10.34 -20.92 -28.59
C GLY A 27 9.33 -21.95 -28.06
N GLU A 28 9.64 -22.61 -26.96
CA GLU A 28 8.76 -23.62 -26.36
C GLU A 28 8.67 -23.44 -24.85
N ILE A 29 7.51 -23.76 -24.29
CA ILE A 29 7.28 -23.73 -22.85
C ILE A 29 6.63 -25.05 -22.46
N PHE A 30 7.21 -25.72 -21.47
CA PHE A 30 6.67 -26.92 -20.86
C PHE A 30 6.35 -26.62 -19.40
N LEU A 31 5.17 -27.06 -18.95
CA LEU A 31 4.68 -26.80 -17.60
C LEU A 31 4.27 -28.12 -16.93
N THR A 32 4.92 -28.45 -15.82
CA THR A 32 4.54 -29.59 -14.99
C THR A 32 4.12 -29.08 -13.61
N VAL A 33 2.89 -29.38 -13.19
CA VAL A 33 2.41 -28.98 -11.86
C VAL A 33 2.29 -30.22 -10.97
N SER A 34 2.94 -30.16 -9.81
CA SER A 34 2.94 -31.24 -8.81
C SER A 34 1.71 -31.17 -7.92
N LYS A 35 1.19 -32.34 -7.52
CA LYS A 35 0.08 -32.51 -6.56
C LYS A 35 -1.29 -31.97 -7.00
N GLN A 36 -1.45 -31.62 -8.26
CA GLN A 36 -2.73 -31.17 -8.80
C GLN A 36 -3.48 -32.32 -9.48
N GLY A 37 -4.81 -32.27 -9.45
CA GLY A 37 -5.65 -33.27 -10.10
C GLY A 37 -5.32 -33.43 -11.58
N SER A 38 -5.53 -34.63 -12.14
CA SER A 38 -5.21 -34.96 -13.54
C SER A 38 -5.84 -34.00 -14.56
N THR A 39 -7.01 -33.46 -14.24
CA THR A 39 -7.69 -32.44 -15.05
C THR A 39 -6.88 -31.16 -15.19
N LEU A 40 -6.36 -30.60 -14.08
CA LEU A 40 -5.57 -29.38 -14.14
C LEU A 40 -4.24 -29.64 -14.84
N ALA A 41 -3.56 -30.73 -14.51
CA ALA A 41 -2.31 -31.10 -15.17
C ALA A 41 -2.48 -31.26 -16.69
N GLY A 42 -3.58 -31.87 -17.15
CA GLY A 42 -3.88 -32.02 -18.57
C GLY A 42 -4.16 -30.69 -19.28
N ILE A 43 -4.93 -29.79 -18.64
CA ILE A 43 -5.19 -28.45 -19.19
C ILE A 43 -3.89 -27.63 -19.24
N MET A 44 -3.05 -27.71 -18.22
CA MET A 44 -1.75 -27.03 -18.18
C MET A 44 -0.81 -27.52 -19.28
N ASP A 45 -0.75 -28.84 -19.52
CA ASP A 45 0.03 -29.43 -20.62
C ASP A 45 -0.49 -29.00 -21.99
N ALA A 46 -1.81 -29.05 -22.20
CA ALA A 46 -2.44 -28.61 -23.45
C ALA A 46 -2.21 -27.10 -23.70
N PHE A 47 -2.30 -26.29 -22.65
CA PHE A 47 -2.03 -24.86 -22.72
C PHE A 47 -0.56 -24.58 -23.09
N ALA A 48 0.38 -25.23 -22.40
CA ALA A 48 1.81 -25.07 -22.64
C ALA A 48 2.17 -25.43 -24.09
N LYS A 49 1.58 -26.51 -24.62
CA LYS A 49 1.69 -26.88 -26.04
C LYS A 49 1.10 -25.81 -26.98
N SER A 50 -0.08 -25.28 -26.67
CA SER A 50 -0.71 -24.24 -27.49
C SER A 50 0.13 -22.96 -27.56
N VAL A 51 0.70 -22.52 -26.43
CA VAL A 51 1.58 -21.33 -26.40
C VAL A 51 2.88 -21.62 -27.13
N SER A 52 3.44 -22.82 -26.96
CA SER A 52 4.65 -23.25 -27.68
C SER A 52 4.44 -23.19 -29.20
N TYR A 53 3.32 -23.71 -29.71
CA TYR A 53 3.01 -23.58 -31.13
C TYR A 53 2.92 -22.12 -31.56
N GLY A 54 2.23 -21.27 -30.80
CA GLY A 54 2.11 -19.87 -31.19
C GLY A 54 3.44 -19.11 -31.19
N LEU A 55 4.32 -19.37 -30.22
CA LEU A 55 5.70 -18.84 -30.24
C LEU A 55 6.47 -19.32 -31.49
N GLN A 56 6.32 -20.60 -31.84
CA GLN A 56 6.94 -21.17 -33.06
C GLN A 56 6.38 -20.59 -34.36
N TYR A 57 5.11 -20.19 -34.39
CA TYR A 57 4.49 -19.50 -35.52
C TYR A 57 4.75 -17.98 -35.54
N GLY A 58 5.58 -17.47 -34.62
CA GLY A 58 6.03 -16.08 -34.62
C GLY A 58 5.11 -15.12 -33.85
N VAL A 59 4.23 -15.63 -32.98
CA VAL A 59 3.49 -14.76 -32.05
C VAL A 59 4.49 -14.14 -31.06
N PRO A 60 4.55 -12.81 -30.93
CA PRO A 60 5.51 -12.18 -30.03
C PRO A 60 5.18 -12.50 -28.57
N LEU A 61 6.22 -12.79 -27.77
CA LEU A 61 6.08 -13.06 -26.34
C LEU A 61 5.28 -11.98 -25.61
N ARG A 62 5.51 -10.70 -25.98
CA ARG A 62 4.81 -9.55 -25.40
C ARG A 62 3.28 -9.70 -25.46
N ALA A 63 2.72 -10.18 -26.57
CA ALA A 63 1.28 -10.35 -26.71
C ALA A 63 0.73 -11.37 -25.71
N TYR A 64 1.50 -12.42 -25.43
CA TYR A 64 1.14 -13.38 -24.40
C TYR A 64 1.26 -12.80 -23.00
N VAL A 65 2.33 -12.06 -22.70
CA VAL A 65 2.48 -11.41 -21.41
C VAL A 65 1.31 -10.45 -21.15
N GLU A 66 0.96 -9.61 -22.12
CA GLU A 66 -0.17 -8.70 -22.00
C GLU A 66 -1.51 -9.44 -21.81
N ALA A 67 -1.73 -10.53 -22.54
CA ALA A 67 -2.97 -11.30 -22.43
C ALA A 67 -3.09 -12.08 -21.12
N PHE A 68 -1.99 -12.64 -20.61
CA PHE A 68 -2.01 -13.59 -19.50
C PHE A 68 -1.65 -12.99 -18.13
N THR A 69 -1.02 -11.81 -18.11
CA THR A 69 -0.79 -11.10 -16.84
C THR A 69 -2.10 -10.60 -16.23
N ASN A 70 -2.11 -10.52 -14.90
CA ASN A 70 -3.26 -10.16 -14.06
C ASN A 70 -4.44 -11.14 -14.11
N MET A 71 -4.33 -12.28 -14.80
CA MET A 71 -5.36 -13.31 -14.72
C MET A 71 -5.43 -13.95 -13.34
N LYS A 72 -6.67 -14.12 -12.86
CA LYS A 72 -6.97 -14.61 -11.52
C LYS A 72 -7.71 -15.93 -11.58
N PHE A 73 -7.09 -16.97 -11.04
CA PHE A 73 -7.72 -18.27 -10.80
C PHE A 73 -6.86 -19.06 -9.81
N GLU A 74 -7.48 -20.00 -9.10
CA GLU A 74 -6.76 -20.86 -8.17
C GLU A 74 -5.91 -21.88 -8.93
N PRO A 75 -4.65 -22.12 -8.54
CA PRO A 75 -3.97 -21.63 -7.32
C PRO A 75 -3.40 -20.21 -7.44
N ALA A 76 -3.66 -19.37 -6.44
CA ALA A 76 -3.21 -17.98 -6.37
C ALA A 76 -2.64 -17.68 -4.98
N GLY A 77 -1.61 -16.84 -4.89
CA GLY A 77 -1.05 -16.43 -3.60
C GLY A 77 0.43 -16.11 -3.63
N MET A 78 1.07 -16.31 -2.49
CA MET A 78 2.48 -16.01 -2.29
C MET A 78 3.36 -17.02 -3.03
N THR A 79 4.46 -16.53 -3.59
CA THR A 79 5.41 -17.36 -4.34
C THR A 79 6.75 -17.49 -3.60
N ASP A 80 7.62 -18.34 -4.11
CA ASP A 80 9.03 -18.47 -3.69
C ASP A 80 10.00 -17.59 -4.49
N ASP A 81 9.53 -16.87 -5.50
CA ASP A 81 10.34 -16.00 -6.35
C ASP A 81 10.54 -14.62 -5.68
N PRO A 82 11.79 -14.15 -5.49
CA PRO A 82 12.05 -12.85 -4.87
C PRO A 82 11.50 -11.67 -5.67
N ASP A 83 11.41 -11.78 -7.00
CA ASP A 83 10.96 -10.69 -7.88
C ASP A 83 9.43 -10.66 -8.03
N VAL A 84 8.78 -11.83 -7.96
CA VAL A 84 7.34 -11.99 -8.15
C VAL A 84 6.67 -12.58 -6.91
N ARG A 85 6.75 -11.87 -5.77
CA ARG A 85 6.28 -12.38 -4.46
C ARG A 85 4.82 -12.82 -4.38
N PHE A 86 3.95 -12.24 -5.19
CA PHE A 86 2.53 -12.57 -5.24
C PHE A 86 2.08 -12.73 -6.69
N ALA A 87 1.27 -13.74 -6.95
CA ALA A 87 0.68 -13.99 -8.25
C ALA A 87 -0.81 -14.30 -8.13
N GLY A 88 -1.60 -13.77 -9.07
CA GLY A 88 -3.05 -14.01 -9.16
C GLY A 88 -3.40 -15.40 -9.68
N SER A 89 -2.43 -16.11 -10.26
CA SER A 89 -2.56 -17.48 -10.74
C SER A 89 -1.19 -18.06 -11.13
N ILE A 90 -1.12 -19.36 -11.41
CA ILE A 90 0.08 -20.00 -11.99
C ILE A 90 0.47 -19.34 -13.33
N MET A 91 -0.50 -18.97 -14.17
CA MET A 91 -0.21 -18.35 -15.47
C MET A 91 0.28 -16.92 -15.31
N ASP A 92 -0.36 -16.14 -14.42
CA ASP A 92 0.10 -14.79 -14.09
C ASP A 92 1.56 -14.81 -13.60
N TYR A 93 1.91 -15.76 -12.72
CA TYR A 93 3.30 -15.97 -12.31
C TYR A 93 4.21 -16.29 -13.49
N LEU A 94 3.85 -17.30 -14.30
CA LEU A 94 4.68 -17.77 -15.42
C LEU A 94 4.99 -16.64 -16.41
N PHE A 95 3.98 -15.88 -16.82
CA PHE A 95 4.18 -14.80 -17.80
C PHE A 95 4.87 -13.58 -17.20
N ARG A 96 4.69 -13.28 -15.91
CA ARG A 96 5.53 -12.27 -15.23
C ARG A 96 6.99 -12.69 -15.19
N ARG A 97 7.28 -13.95 -14.85
CA ARG A 97 8.65 -14.48 -14.84
C ARG A 97 9.28 -14.47 -16.23
N LEU A 98 8.52 -14.86 -17.26
CA LEU A 98 8.98 -14.79 -18.66
C LEU A 98 9.24 -13.36 -19.10
N ALA A 99 8.40 -12.40 -18.69
CA ALA A 99 8.64 -10.99 -18.97
C ALA A 99 9.97 -10.55 -18.35
N LEU A 100 10.19 -10.84 -17.06
CA LEU A 100 11.44 -10.49 -16.35
C LEU A 100 12.69 -11.08 -17.02
N GLU A 101 12.59 -12.29 -17.58
CA GLU A 101 13.71 -12.99 -18.19
C GLU A 101 14.02 -12.52 -19.63
N TYR A 102 12.99 -12.23 -20.43
CA TYR A 102 13.14 -12.03 -21.88
C TYR A 102 12.78 -10.64 -22.40
N MET A 103 12.13 -9.79 -21.60
CA MET A 103 11.71 -8.45 -22.02
C MET A 103 12.59 -7.37 -21.41
N SER A 104 12.78 -6.29 -22.18
CA SER A 104 13.50 -5.11 -21.71
C SER A 104 12.75 -4.38 -20.58
N TYR A 105 13.46 -3.56 -19.82
CA TYR A 105 12.85 -2.77 -18.73
C TYR A 105 11.69 -1.91 -19.23
N ASP A 106 11.87 -1.20 -20.35
CA ASP A 106 10.86 -0.29 -20.90
C ASP A 106 9.57 -1.03 -21.28
N GLU A 107 9.69 -2.16 -21.97
CA GLU A 107 8.53 -2.97 -22.35
C GLU A 107 7.80 -3.55 -21.13
N ARG A 108 8.55 -3.94 -20.10
CA ARG A 108 7.95 -4.43 -18.84
C ARG A 108 7.27 -3.33 -18.06
N ALA A 109 7.84 -2.13 -18.06
CA ALA A 109 7.29 -0.96 -17.37
C ALA A 109 5.93 -0.55 -17.93
N GLU A 110 5.75 -0.62 -19.25
CA GLU A 110 4.46 -0.40 -19.93
C GLU A 110 3.38 -1.39 -19.47
N LEU A 111 3.77 -2.62 -19.13
CA LEU A 111 2.89 -3.67 -18.63
C LEU A 111 2.76 -3.67 -17.09
N GLY A 112 3.42 -2.74 -16.40
CA GLY A 112 3.43 -2.65 -14.93
C GLY A 112 4.18 -3.80 -14.24
N ILE A 113 5.12 -4.46 -14.94
CA ILE A 113 5.87 -5.60 -14.43
C ILE A 113 7.25 -5.13 -13.95
N PHE A 114 7.37 -4.94 -12.64
CA PHE A 114 8.61 -4.51 -12.01
C PHE A 114 9.15 -5.60 -11.08
N THR A 115 10.48 -5.70 -10.98
CA THR A 115 11.13 -6.47 -9.90
C THR A 115 10.94 -5.77 -8.56
N VAL A 116 11.24 -6.46 -7.45
CA VAL A 116 11.15 -5.83 -6.12
C VAL A 116 12.12 -4.66 -5.99
N ALA A 117 13.34 -4.78 -6.53
CA ALA A 117 14.32 -3.69 -6.53
C ALA A 117 13.80 -2.46 -7.30
N GLU A 118 13.26 -2.68 -8.50
CA GLU A 118 12.70 -1.61 -9.35
C GLU A 118 11.49 -0.91 -8.70
N ARG A 119 10.66 -1.64 -7.94
CA ARG A 119 9.55 -1.05 -7.18
C ARG A 119 9.99 -0.22 -5.99
N THR A 120 11.13 -0.56 -5.40
CA THR A 120 11.64 0.10 -4.19
C THR A 120 12.37 1.39 -4.54
N GLN A 121 12.79 1.57 -5.79
CA GLN A 121 13.48 2.77 -6.25
C GLN A 121 12.47 3.91 -6.53
N PRO A 122 12.42 4.96 -5.68
CA PRO A 122 11.55 6.09 -5.93
C PRO A 122 12.21 6.95 -7.01
N THR A 123 11.67 6.87 -8.22
CA THR A 123 11.74 7.74 -9.44
C THR A 123 12.40 9.14 -9.43
N LEU A 124 13.45 9.42 -8.66
CA LEU A 124 14.20 10.68 -8.71
C LEU A 124 15.70 10.41 -8.94
N PRO A 125 16.25 10.75 -10.12
CA PRO A 125 17.69 10.72 -10.31
C PRO A 125 18.33 11.82 -9.44
N GLY A 126 19.15 11.43 -8.45
CA GLY A 126 20.03 12.35 -7.72
C GLY A 126 19.83 12.48 -6.20
N VAL A 127 19.09 11.58 -5.54
CA VAL A 127 19.05 11.55 -4.07
C VAL A 127 19.65 10.23 -3.59
N GLU A 128 20.88 10.27 -3.09
CA GLU A 128 21.46 9.17 -2.33
C GLU A 128 20.59 8.93 -1.08
N GLU A 129 20.13 7.70 -0.89
CA GLU A 129 19.42 7.30 0.34
C GLU A 129 20.37 7.46 1.53
N MET A 130 20.22 8.56 2.28
CA MET A 130 20.51 8.51 3.70
C MET A 130 19.42 7.65 4.34
N ALA A 131 19.73 6.37 4.55
CA ALA A 131 19.01 5.54 5.49
C ALA A 131 19.14 6.19 6.88
N VAL A 132 18.14 6.98 7.26
CA VAL A 132 18.02 7.40 8.66
C VAL A 132 17.52 6.18 9.41
N GLU A 133 18.37 5.59 10.25
CA GLU A 133 17.97 4.53 11.17
C GLU A 133 16.73 5.01 11.94
N SER A 134 15.61 4.32 11.75
CA SER A 134 14.40 4.59 12.53
C SER A 134 14.68 4.16 13.97
N SER A 135 15.02 5.11 14.84
CA SER A 135 15.03 4.88 16.27
C SER A 135 13.58 4.83 16.76
N THR A 136 13.17 3.65 17.20
CA THR A 136 11.85 3.46 17.81
C THR A 136 11.84 4.17 19.16
N GLY A 137 11.09 5.27 19.23
CA GLY A 137 10.55 5.84 20.47
C GLY A 137 11.51 6.71 21.27
N SER A 138 11.41 8.02 21.11
CA SER A 138 11.71 8.92 22.23
C SER A 138 10.65 8.67 23.31
N GLU A 139 11.06 8.26 24.50
CA GLU A 139 10.21 8.36 25.69
C GLU A 139 9.68 9.80 25.77
N MET A 140 8.39 9.97 25.53
CA MET A 140 7.71 11.23 25.78
C MET A 140 7.78 11.48 27.28
N VAL A 141 8.58 12.46 27.69
CA VAL A 141 8.53 13.00 29.05
C VAL A 141 7.12 13.53 29.27
N ALA A 142 6.42 13.00 30.27
CA ALA A 142 5.08 13.43 30.61
C ALA A 142 5.08 14.92 31.00
N ASP A 143 4.15 15.69 30.40
CA ASP A 143 3.94 17.10 30.74
C ASP A 143 3.64 17.26 32.24
N PRO A 144 4.22 18.29 32.92
CA PRO A 144 3.92 18.55 34.32
C PRO A 144 2.44 18.94 34.49
N LYS A 145 1.79 18.35 35.52
CA LYS A 145 0.37 18.55 35.81
C LYS A 145 0.05 20.04 35.98
N SER A 146 -0.81 20.59 35.11
CA SER A 146 -1.19 22.01 35.14
C SER A 146 -2.21 22.38 36.23
N VAL A 147 -2.70 21.39 37.00
CA VAL A 147 -3.61 21.63 38.13
C VAL A 147 -3.14 20.83 39.36
N PRO A 148 -3.06 21.46 40.54
CA PRO A 148 -2.76 20.75 41.77
C PRO A 148 -3.90 19.78 42.11
N SER A 149 -3.55 18.67 42.78
CA SER A 149 -4.53 17.70 43.23
C SER A 149 -5.48 18.30 44.27
N VAL A 150 -6.65 17.67 44.43
CA VAL A 150 -7.67 18.11 45.39
C VAL A 150 -7.10 18.13 46.81
N ASP A 151 -6.21 17.18 47.14
CA ASP A 151 -5.53 17.10 48.43
C ASP A 151 -4.57 18.29 48.67
N GLU A 152 -3.89 18.76 47.62
CA GLU A 152 -2.99 19.93 47.69
C GLU A 152 -3.77 21.26 47.80
N LEU A 153 -4.93 21.35 47.13
CA LEU A 153 -5.84 22.49 47.26
C LEU A 153 -6.43 22.61 48.66
N VAL A 154 -6.83 21.49 49.27
CA VAL A 154 -7.37 21.48 50.64
C VAL A 154 -6.29 21.87 51.64
N ALA A 155 -5.05 21.37 51.49
CA ALA A 155 -3.92 21.75 52.33
C ALA A 155 -3.55 23.25 52.21
N GLY A 156 -3.71 23.85 51.02
CA GLY A 156 -3.48 25.27 50.78
C GLY A 156 -4.53 26.20 51.42
N LEU A 157 -5.77 25.73 51.54
CA LEU A 157 -6.84 26.45 52.24
C LEU A 157 -6.68 26.41 53.76
N GLU A 158 -6.19 25.30 54.32
CA GLU A 158 -5.96 25.16 55.77
C GLU A 158 -4.76 25.99 56.27
N SER A 159 -3.79 26.27 55.40
CA SER A 159 -2.56 27.01 55.73
C SER A 159 -2.68 28.53 55.54
N GLY A 160 -3.86 29.04 55.15
CA GLY A 160 -4.14 30.49 55.06
C GLY A 160 -3.29 31.24 54.01
N ALA A 161 -2.71 30.54 53.05
CA ALA A 161 -1.73 31.10 52.10
C ALA A 161 -2.36 31.76 50.85
N ILE A 162 -3.69 31.85 50.75
CA ILE A 162 -4.39 32.42 49.59
C ILE A 162 -5.32 33.55 50.05
N ALA A 163 -4.89 34.80 49.86
CA ALA A 163 -5.74 35.97 50.02
C ALA A 163 -6.46 36.28 48.68
N PRO A 164 -7.74 36.69 48.68
CA PRO A 164 -8.43 37.01 47.44
C PRO A 164 -8.05 38.43 47.00
N THR A 165 -7.23 38.54 45.97
CA THR A 165 -7.04 39.82 45.27
C THR A 165 -8.09 39.96 44.18
N VAL A 166 -8.94 40.97 44.35
CA VAL A 166 -9.92 41.41 43.35
C VAL A 166 -9.19 42.39 42.45
N GLU A 167 -8.75 41.96 41.27
CA GLU A 167 -8.15 42.86 40.27
C GLU A 167 -8.88 42.75 38.91
N ASP A 168 -9.70 43.79 38.71
CA ASP A 168 -9.93 44.56 37.48
C ASP A 168 -9.88 43.85 36.12
N ASN A 169 -11.05 43.51 35.59
CA ASN A 169 -11.27 43.11 34.21
C ASN A 169 -11.46 44.35 33.32
N THR A 170 -10.39 44.83 32.68
CA THR A 170 -10.50 45.74 31.52
C THR A 170 -10.01 45.03 30.25
N PRO A 171 -10.80 44.98 29.15
CA PRO A 171 -10.62 43.98 28.10
C PRO A 171 -9.67 44.45 26.99
N ALA A 172 -8.54 43.75 26.82
CA ALA A 172 -7.75 43.83 25.60
C ALA A 172 -8.30 42.81 24.57
N ARG A 173 -9.05 43.36 23.61
CA ARG A 173 -9.39 42.84 22.28
C ARG A 173 -8.81 41.47 21.87
N GLY A 174 -9.71 40.53 21.55
CA GLY A 174 -9.55 39.68 20.37
C GLY A 174 -9.34 38.18 20.58
N VAL A 175 -9.56 37.63 21.77
CA VAL A 175 -9.67 36.18 21.93
C VAL A 175 -11.09 35.76 21.60
N ILE A 176 -11.29 35.20 20.42
CA ILE A 176 -12.50 34.46 20.10
C ILE A 176 -12.53 33.28 21.07
N ASN A 177 -13.36 33.38 22.11
CA ASN A 177 -13.74 32.23 22.94
C ASN A 177 -14.45 31.23 22.02
N THR A 178 -13.69 30.36 21.37
CA THR A 178 -14.22 29.21 20.67
C THR A 178 -14.64 28.20 21.74
N PRO A 179 -15.94 27.89 21.89
CA PRO A 179 -16.35 26.76 22.72
C PRO A 179 -15.75 25.48 22.12
N ILE A 180 -15.09 24.69 22.97
CA ILE A 180 -14.29 23.50 22.63
C ILE A 180 -15.09 22.45 21.82
N ASP A 181 -16.43 22.49 21.88
CA ASP A 181 -17.33 21.53 21.23
C ASP A 181 -17.94 22.02 19.89
N ALA A 182 -17.42 23.08 19.28
CA ALA A 182 -17.98 23.58 18.02
C ALA A 182 -17.44 22.81 16.79
N PRO A 183 -18.30 22.12 16.02
CA PRO A 183 -17.87 21.38 14.83
C PRO A 183 -17.37 22.32 13.72
N MET A 184 -16.58 21.75 12.82
CA MET A 184 -16.12 22.42 11.60
C MET A 184 -17.24 22.45 10.55
N CYS A 185 -17.35 23.55 9.81
CA CYS A 185 -18.33 23.66 8.74
C CYS A 185 -17.99 22.72 7.56
N MET A 186 -18.90 21.82 7.20
CA MET A 186 -18.70 20.88 6.08
C MET A 186 -18.60 21.55 4.70
N GLN A 187 -19.04 22.80 4.57
CA GLN A 187 -19.03 23.52 3.29
C GLN A 187 -17.78 24.38 3.08
N CYS A 188 -17.18 24.93 4.13
CA CYS A 188 -16.06 25.87 4.02
C CYS A 188 -14.90 25.62 5.00
N GLY A 189 -15.01 24.64 5.89
CA GLY A 189 -13.92 24.26 6.80
C GLY A 189 -13.62 25.26 7.93
N VAL A 190 -14.46 26.27 8.17
CA VAL A 190 -14.30 27.22 9.29
C VAL A 190 -15.01 26.69 10.54
N HIS A 191 -14.43 26.93 11.73
CA HIS A 191 -15.10 26.63 13.01
C HIS A 191 -16.46 27.32 13.08
N MET A 192 -17.49 26.55 13.40
CA MET A 192 -18.83 27.10 13.56
C MET A 192 -18.96 27.81 14.92
N VAL A 193 -19.89 28.75 15.02
CA VAL A 193 -20.23 29.42 16.28
C VAL A 193 -21.59 28.95 16.78
N ARG A 194 -21.77 28.88 18.09
CA ARG A 194 -23.02 28.43 18.69
C ARG A 194 -24.13 29.46 18.47
N ALA A 195 -25.22 29.02 17.88
CA ALA A 195 -26.45 29.79 17.64
C ALA A 195 -27.61 29.04 18.31
N GLY A 196 -27.78 29.25 19.61
CA GLY A 196 -28.78 28.54 20.43
C GLY A 196 -28.41 27.07 20.67
N SER A 197 -29.31 26.16 20.28
CA SER A 197 -29.08 24.71 20.28
C SER A 197 -28.25 24.23 19.08
N CYS A 198 -28.09 25.06 18.05
CA CYS A 198 -27.38 24.73 16.82
C CYS A 198 -26.02 25.43 16.72
N HIS A 199 -25.28 25.08 15.69
CA HIS A 199 -24.09 25.80 15.26
C HIS A 199 -24.33 26.44 13.89
N ALA A 200 -23.85 27.67 13.71
CA ALA A 200 -23.92 28.42 12.46
C ALA A 200 -22.52 28.83 12.00
N CYS A 201 -22.25 28.73 10.71
CA CYS A 201 -20.97 29.14 10.14
C CYS A 201 -20.95 30.66 9.90
N PRO A 202 -19.99 31.41 10.46
CA PRO A 202 -19.88 32.85 10.23
C PRO A 202 -19.41 33.19 8.80
N SER A 203 -18.80 32.24 8.09
CA SER A 203 -18.22 32.47 6.77
C SER A 203 -19.21 32.19 5.64
N CYS A 204 -19.93 31.07 5.66
CA CYS A 204 -20.84 30.67 4.59
C CYS A 204 -22.33 30.62 4.97
N GLY A 205 -22.67 30.86 6.24
CA GLY A 205 -24.06 30.86 6.72
C GLY A 205 -24.71 29.48 6.88
N SER A 206 -24.03 28.37 6.54
CA SER A 206 -24.57 27.03 6.78
C SER A 206 -24.78 26.75 8.27
N THR A 207 -25.91 26.14 8.60
CA THR A 207 -26.27 25.74 9.98
C THR A 207 -26.19 24.23 10.16
N SER A 208 -25.88 23.76 11.37
CA SER A 208 -25.83 22.33 11.74
C SER A 208 -27.22 21.64 11.75
N GLY A 209 -28.28 22.32 11.33
CA GLY A 209 -29.55 21.69 10.93
C GLY A 209 -30.47 21.23 12.05
N CYS A 210 -30.56 21.95 13.17
CA CYS A 210 -31.67 21.72 14.11
C CYS A 210 -32.90 22.54 13.70
N SER A 211 -34.00 21.82 13.51
CA SER A 211 -35.35 22.29 13.18
C SER A 211 -36.00 23.07 14.33
#